data_AF-A0A5B7C3E9-F1
#
_entry.id   AF-A0A5B7C3E9-F1
#
_cell.length_a   1.000
_cell.length_b   1.000
_cell.length_c   1.000
_cell.angle_alpha   90.00
_cell.angle_beta   90.00
_cell.angle_gamma   90.00
#
_symmetry.space_group_name_H-M   'P 1'
#
loop_
_entity.id
_entity.type
_entity.pdbx_description
1 polymer ?
#
loop_
_entity_poly.entity_id
_entity_poly.type
_entity_poly.pdbx_seq_one_letter_code
_entity_poly.pdbx_strand_id
1 'polypeptide(L)'
;MGGGTWGAATDGKRIYTNIVNSDHQNFTLNPTNETTTSGGWVAMDATTGQILWSTANPSNATSNGPVTVANGVLFAGSTYGQGPIYAMNAETGKIMWSYNTGATVFGGMSVSKGCIYVGNGYTVNLGGLDPSFTAGTSLFAFCVS
;
A
#
# COMPACT_ATOMS: atom_id res chain seq x y z
N MET A 1 -10.74 14.96 -2.24
CA MET A 1 -9.62 15.22 -1.28
C MET A 1 -9.15 13.86 -0.78
N GLY A 2 -7.87 13.49 -0.94
CA GLY A 2 -7.34 12.20 -0.50
C GLY A 2 -6.60 12.31 0.83
N GLY A 3 -6.60 11.23 1.63
CA GLY A 3 -5.85 11.11 2.89
C GLY A 3 -5.49 9.65 3.19
N GLY A 4 -4.66 9.42 4.22
CA GLY A 4 -4.38 8.08 4.75
C GLY A 4 -5.51 7.64 5.66
N THR A 5 -6.07 6.45 5.42
CA THR A 5 -7.26 5.97 6.17
C THR A 5 -6.92 5.02 7.30
N TRP A 6 -5.91 4.16 7.14
CA TRP A 6 -5.63 3.08 8.07
C TRP A 6 -4.13 2.85 8.23
N GLY A 7 -3.54 3.37 9.31
CA GLY A 7 -2.20 3.00 9.78
C GLY A 7 -1.02 3.59 9.00
N ALA A 8 -0.12 4.22 9.74
CA ALA A 8 1.19 4.64 9.25
C ALA A 8 2.28 3.74 9.85
N ALA A 9 3.39 3.59 9.13
CA ALA A 9 4.61 2.96 9.64
C ALA A 9 5.71 4.00 9.77
N THR A 10 6.73 3.69 10.58
CA THR A 10 7.93 4.54 10.69
C THR A 10 9.18 3.71 10.90
N ASP A 11 10.30 4.17 10.36
CA ASP A 11 11.65 3.68 10.66
C ASP A 11 12.40 4.61 11.66
N GLY A 12 11.68 5.56 12.26
CA GLY A 12 12.21 6.61 13.15
C GLY A 12 12.75 7.85 12.44
N LYS A 13 13.01 7.77 11.12
CA LYS A 13 13.46 8.92 10.30
C LYS A 13 12.38 9.37 9.34
N ARG A 14 11.54 8.45 8.88
CA ARG A 14 10.49 8.65 7.89
C ARG A 14 9.17 8.14 8.42
N ILE A 15 8.09 8.82 8.04
CA ILE A 15 6.72 8.36 8.21
C ILE A 15 6.23 7.86 6.85
N TYR A 16 5.67 6.66 6.84
CA TYR A 16 5.12 6.01 5.67
C TYR A 16 3.62 5.86 5.82
N THR A 17 2.87 6.20 4.78
CA THR A 17 1.43 6.00 4.77
C THR A 17 0.90 5.81 3.35
N ASN A 18 -0.35 5.39 3.25
CA ASN A 18 -1.08 5.24 2.01
C ASN A 18 -1.69 6.56 1.54
N ILE A 19 -1.70 6.76 0.22
CA ILE A 19 -2.51 7.75 -0.48
C ILE A 19 -3.72 6.99 -1.02
N VAL A 20 -4.89 7.12 -0.40
CA VAL A 20 -6.05 6.32 -0.80
C VAL A 20 -6.61 6.76 -2.15
N ASN A 21 -6.82 8.07 -2.30
CA ASN A 21 -7.42 8.73 -3.45
C ASN A 21 -8.77 8.14 -3.93
N SER A 22 -9.73 7.91 -3.01
CA SER A 22 -11.04 7.34 -3.34
C SER A 22 -11.85 8.16 -4.37
N ASP A 23 -11.62 9.46 -4.42
CA ASP A 23 -12.32 10.37 -5.35
C ASP A 23 -11.64 10.43 -6.74
N HIS A 24 -10.56 9.67 -6.96
CA HIS A 24 -9.77 9.69 -8.20
C HIS A 24 -9.34 11.10 -8.64
N GLN A 25 -8.98 11.93 -7.67
CA GLN A 25 -8.53 13.29 -7.94
C GLN A 25 -7.11 13.27 -8.50
N ASN A 26 -6.83 14.19 -9.43
CA ASN A 26 -5.46 14.38 -9.92
C ASN A 26 -4.56 14.86 -8.78
N PHE A 27 -3.42 14.21 -8.59
CA PHE A 27 -2.33 14.73 -7.78
C PHE A 27 -0.99 14.39 -8.42
N THR A 28 0.03 15.16 -8.05
CA THR A 28 1.38 15.05 -8.61
C THR A 28 2.29 14.28 -7.66
N LEU A 29 3.03 13.33 -8.21
CA LEU A 29 4.01 12.53 -7.49
C LEU A 29 5.33 13.30 -7.32
N ASN A 30 5.94 13.14 -6.15
CA ASN A 30 7.30 13.60 -5.88
C ASN A 30 8.27 12.41 -5.93
N PRO A 31 9.47 12.52 -6.54
CA PRO A 31 10.02 13.65 -7.29
C PRO A 31 9.77 13.61 -8.80
N THR A 32 9.02 12.64 -9.30
CA THR A 32 8.87 12.43 -10.76
C THR A 32 8.07 13.53 -11.46
N ASN A 33 7.26 14.30 -10.73
CA ASN A 33 6.30 15.28 -11.26
C ASN A 33 5.24 14.66 -12.21
N GLU A 34 5.04 13.35 -12.13
CA GLU A 34 3.98 12.66 -12.86
C GLU A 34 2.63 12.86 -12.17
N THR A 35 1.57 13.02 -12.95
CA THR A 35 0.19 13.16 -12.42
C THR A 35 -0.52 11.82 -12.50
N THR A 36 -1.22 11.46 -11.42
CA THR A 36 -2.04 10.24 -11.34
C THR A 36 -3.40 10.51 -10.69
N THR A 37 -4.37 9.63 -10.96
CA THR A 37 -5.67 9.53 -10.30
C THR A 37 -5.82 8.24 -9.48
N SER A 38 -4.78 7.40 -9.42
CA SER A 38 -4.77 6.18 -8.61
C SER A 38 -4.55 6.49 -7.13
N GLY A 39 -4.69 5.48 -6.27
CA GLY A 39 -4.09 5.50 -4.94
C GLY A 39 -2.57 5.35 -5.02
N GLY A 40 -1.90 5.23 -3.89
CA GLY A 40 -0.46 5.08 -3.83
C GLY A 40 0.07 5.05 -2.41
N TRP A 41 1.36 5.34 -2.27
CA TRP A 41 2.07 5.36 -1.00
C TRP A 41 3.04 6.54 -0.98
N VAL A 42 3.34 7.01 0.22
CA VAL A 42 4.19 8.18 0.43
C VAL A 42 5.14 7.95 1.60
N ALA A 43 6.35 8.48 1.49
CA ALA A 43 7.22 8.70 2.64
C ALA A 43 7.43 10.20 2.87
N MET A 44 7.40 10.58 4.13
CA MET A 44 7.69 11.93 4.60
C MET A 44 8.81 11.88 5.61
N ASP A 45 9.63 12.92 5.65
CA ASP A 45 10.59 13.12 6.74
C ASP A 45 9.83 13.29 8.07
N ALA A 46 10.22 12.53 9.10
CA ALA A 46 9.48 12.48 10.36
C ALA A 46 9.60 13.76 11.19
N THR A 47 10.59 14.60 10.93
CA THR A 47 10.82 15.84 11.69
C THR A 47 10.17 17.04 11.01
N THR A 48 10.22 17.09 9.69
CA THR A 48 9.82 18.25 8.89
C THR A 48 8.48 18.05 8.17
N GLY A 49 8.01 16.81 8.03
CA GLY A 49 6.82 16.48 7.25
C GLY A 49 7.00 16.62 5.74
N GLN A 50 8.21 16.92 5.26
CA GLN A 50 8.47 17.04 3.82
C GLN A 50 8.31 15.70 3.12
N ILE A 51 7.59 15.66 2.01
CA ILE A 51 7.46 14.47 1.18
C ILE A 51 8.83 14.16 0.57
N LEU A 52 9.35 12.97 0.86
CA LEU A 52 10.61 12.45 0.31
C LEU A 52 10.38 11.75 -1.02
N TRP A 53 9.32 10.96 -1.11
CA TRP A 53 8.88 10.29 -2.33
C TRP A 53 7.40 9.91 -2.24
N SER A 54 6.76 9.73 -3.38
CA SER A 54 5.44 9.13 -3.52
C SER A 54 5.38 8.20 -4.72
N THR A 55 4.73 7.05 -4.56
CA THR A 55 4.60 6.01 -5.58
C THR A 55 3.13 5.74 -5.84
N ALA A 56 2.70 5.89 -7.10
CA ALA A 56 1.35 5.52 -7.52
C ALA A 56 1.15 4.00 -7.43
N ASN A 57 -0.07 3.58 -7.12
CA ASN A 57 -0.49 2.19 -7.23
C ASN A 57 -0.48 1.80 -8.72
N PRO A 58 0.39 0.86 -9.15
CA PRO A 58 0.54 0.51 -10.56
C PRO A 58 -0.70 -0.14 -11.17
N SER A 59 -1.58 -0.71 -10.35
CA SER A 59 -2.83 -1.32 -10.80
C SER A 59 -3.97 -0.31 -10.97
N ASN A 60 -3.68 0.99 -10.91
CA ASN A 60 -4.67 2.06 -11.06
C ASN A 60 -5.87 1.90 -10.12
N ALA A 61 -5.61 1.45 -8.89
CA ALA A 61 -6.62 1.21 -7.86
C ALA A 61 -6.33 2.09 -6.63
N THR A 62 -7.28 2.11 -5.70
CA THR A 62 -7.08 2.73 -4.39
C THR A 62 -6.10 1.91 -3.54
N SER A 63 -5.49 2.55 -2.56
CA SER A 63 -4.56 1.91 -1.63
C SER A 63 -5.06 2.13 -0.22
N ASN A 64 -6.02 1.31 0.23
CA ASN A 64 -6.72 1.55 1.51
C ASN A 64 -5.99 0.93 2.71
N GLY A 65 -5.24 -0.15 2.47
CA GLY A 65 -4.62 -0.91 3.54
C GLY A 65 -3.46 -0.19 4.21
N PRO A 66 -3.19 -0.49 5.49
CA PRO A 66 -1.98 -0.05 6.18
C PRO A 66 -0.72 -0.48 5.46
N VAL A 67 0.30 0.34 5.61
CA VAL A 67 1.66 0.01 5.20
C VAL A 67 2.45 -0.59 6.36
N THR A 68 3.40 -1.45 6.03
CA THR A 68 4.28 -2.10 7.02
C THR A 68 5.73 -1.90 6.59
N VAL A 69 6.63 -1.52 7.50
CA VAL A 69 8.06 -1.40 7.21
C VAL A 69 8.86 -2.40 8.02
N ALA A 70 9.77 -3.10 7.36
CA ALA A 70 10.79 -3.91 8.01
C ALA A 70 12.05 -3.98 7.16
N ASN A 71 13.23 -3.90 7.79
CA ASN A 71 14.54 -4.07 7.15
C ASN A 71 14.73 -3.21 5.88
N GLY A 72 14.27 -1.94 5.90
CA GLY A 72 14.40 -1.02 4.77
C GLY A 72 13.44 -1.31 3.60
N VAL A 73 12.45 -2.19 3.79
CA VAL A 73 11.41 -2.51 2.82
C VAL A 73 10.05 -2.08 3.35
N LEU A 74 9.31 -1.35 2.53
CA LEU A 74 7.92 -0.99 2.74
C LEU A 74 7.04 -2.00 2.01
N PHE A 75 6.09 -2.60 2.72
CA PHE A 75 5.11 -3.52 2.18
C PHE A 75 3.74 -2.86 2.17
N ALA A 76 3.04 -2.95 1.05
CA ALA A 76 1.69 -2.42 0.93
C ALA A 76 0.79 -3.26 0.00
N GLY A 77 -0.51 -3.25 0.28
CA GLY A 77 -1.53 -3.94 -0.50
C GLY A 77 -2.35 -2.99 -1.36
N SER A 78 -2.90 -3.51 -2.44
CA SER A 78 -3.82 -2.80 -3.35
C SER A 78 -5.23 -3.38 -3.26
N THR A 79 -6.21 -2.50 -3.41
CA THR A 79 -7.62 -2.91 -3.44
C THR A 79 -8.06 -3.51 -4.77
N TYR A 80 -7.20 -3.46 -5.79
CA TYR A 80 -7.45 -4.05 -7.10
C TYR A 80 -7.93 -5.50 -6.98
N GLY A 81 -8.78 -5.97 -7.91
CA GLY A 81 -9.44 -7.28 -7.78
C GLY A 81 -8.51 -8.49 -7.72
N GLN A 82 -7.27 -8.39 -8.20
CA GLN A 82 -6.24 -9.43 -8.04
C GLN A 82 -5.40 -9.27 -6.75
N GLY A 83 -5.66 -8.22 -5.98
CA GLY A 83 -4.96 -7.80 -4.77
C GLY A 83 -3.46 -7.97 -4.82
N PRO A 84 -2.76 -7.24 -5.72
CA PRO A 84 -1.32 -7.22 -5.70
C PRO A 84 -0.84 -6.65 -4.36
N ILE A 85 0.14 -7.32 -3.79
CA ILE A 85 1.01 -6.75 -2.77
C ILE A 85 2.29 -6.25 -3.44
N TYR A 86 2.88 -5.22 -2.85
CA TYR A 86 4.11 -4.59 -3.33
C TYR A 86 5.11 -4.52 -2.21
N ALA A 87 6.35 -4.87 -2.51
CA ALA A 87 7.49 -4.52 -1.69
C ALA A 87 8.25 -3.40 -2.37
N MET A 88 8.47 -2.31 -1.64
CA MET A 88 9.13 -1.11 -2.10
C MET A 88 10.37 -0.86 -1.27
N ASN A 89 11.43 -0.37 -1.89
CA ASN A 89 12.57 0.17 -1.17
C ASN A 89 12.11 1.39 -0.35
N ALA A 90 12.25 1.34 0.98
CA ALA A 90 11.68 2.33 1.87
C ALA A 90 12.35 3.72 1.76
N GLU A 91 13.56 3.79 1.21
CA GLU A 91 14.27 5.05 1.00
C GLU A 91 13.86 5.76 -0.29
N THR A 92 13.53 5.00 -1.33
CA THR A 92 13.33 5.53 -2.70
C THR A 92 11.91 5.41 -3.22
N GLY A 93 11.05 4.60 -2.58
CA GLY A 93 9.71 4.29 -3.06
C GLY A 93 9.67 3.35 -4.26
N LYS A 94 10.83 2.89 -4.76
CA LYS A 94 10.91 2.01 -5.93
C LYS A 94 10.37 0.62 -5.60
N ILE A 95 9.42 0.14 -6.40
CA ILE A 95 8.91 -1.23 -6.32
C ILE A 95 10.03 -2.21 -6.66
N MET A 96 10.33 -3.10 -5.72
CA MET A 96 11.33 -4.16 -5.84
C MET A 96 10.70 -5.43 -6.40
N TRP A 97 9.50 -5.78 -5.94
CA TRP A 97 8.71 -6.90 -6.45
C TRP A 97 7.23 -6.70 -6.14
N SER A 98 6.39 -7.45 -6.86
CA SER A 98 4.96 -7.55 -6.60
C SER A 98 4.46 -8.99 -6.73
N TYR A 99 3.33 -9.28 -6.08
CA TYR A 99 2.68 -10.59 -6.18
C TYR A 99 1.16 -10.44 -6.14
N ASN A 100 0.46 -11.04 -7.10
CA ASN A 100 -1.00 -11.07 -7.13
C ASN A 100 -1.52 -12.14 -6.17
N THR A 101 -2.22 -11.73 -5.11
CA THR A 101 -2.80 -12.67 -4.13
C THR A 101 -4.11 -13.30 -4.62
N GLY A 102 -4.66 -12.82 -5.74
CA GLY A 102 -5.88 -13.36 -6.36
C GLY A 102 -7.19 -12.81 -5.78
N ALA A 103 -7.12 -11.93 -4.77
CA ALA A 103 -8.28 -11.18 -4.26
C ALA A 103 -7.84 -9.88 -3.58
N THR A 104 -8.71 -8.87 -3.53
CA THR A 104 -8.49 -7.55 -2.91
C THR A 104 -7.70 -7.63 -1.60
N VAL A 105 -6.67 -6.80 -1.45
CA VAL A 105 -5.92 -6.66 -0.19
C VAL A 105 -6.30 -5.33 0.44
N PHE A 106 -7.15 -5.41 1.47
CA PHE A 106 -7.59 -4.24 2.24
C PHE A 106 -6.89 -4.15 3.61
N GLY A 107 -6.38 -5.28 4.11
CA GLY A 107 -5.67 -5.36 5.39
C GLY A 107 -4.19 -4.99 5.30
N GLY A 108 -3.58 -4.77 6.46
CA GLY A 108 -2.13 -4.56 6.59
C GLY A 108 -1.36 -5.88 6.63
N MET A 109 -0.04 -5.78 6.58
CA MET A 109 0.87 -6.92 6.72
C MET A 109 1.46 -6.99 8.12
N SER A 110 1.67 -8.20 8.62
CA SER A 110 2.45 -8.42 9.85
C SER A 110 3.81 -9.03 9.52
N VAL A 111 4.83 -8.66 10.29
CA VAL A 111 6.20 -9.15 10.12
C VAL A 111 6.60 -9.96 11.33
N SER A 112 7.10 -11.18 11.11
CA SER A 112 7.66 -12.00 12.18
C SER A 112 8.66 -13.00 11.61
N LYS A 113 9.79 -13.17 12.31
CA LYS A 113 10.83 -14.16 11.99
C LYS A 113 11.27 -14.15 10.50
N GLY A 114 11.48 -12.97 9.93
CA GLY A 114 11.91 -12.83 8.54
C GLY A 114 10.82 -13.05 7.49
N CYS A 115 9.56 -13.19 7.90
CA CYS A 115 8.42 -13.35 7.00
C CYS A 115 7.44 -12.18 7.13
N ILE A 116 6.81 -11.83 6.02
CA ILE A 116 5.56 -11.05 6.01
C ILE A 116 4.37 -12.02 5.91
N TYR A 117 3.27 -11.67 6.55
CA TYR A 117 1.99 -12.40 6.47
C TYR A 117 0.89 -11.44 6.02
N VAL A 118 0.08 -11.87 5.05
CA VAL A 118 -1.01 -11.08 4.48
C VAL A 118 -2.23 -11.96 4.20
N GLY A 119 -3.39 -11.52 4.68
CA GLY A 119 -4.68 -12.07 4.28
C GLY A 119 -5.22 -11.33 3.06
N ASN A 120 -5.85 -12.05 2.15
CA ASN A 120 -6.59 -11.46 1.04
C ASN A 120 -8.11 -11.56 1.24
N GLY A 121 -8.82 -10.82 0.41
CA GLY A 121 -10.27 -10.77 0.43
C GLY A 121 -10.82 -9.62 1.25
N TYR A 122 -11.93 -9.06 0.76
CA TYR A 122 -12.71 -8.09 1.51
C TYR A 122 -14.20 -8.33 1.26
N THR A 123 -14.80 -9.17 2.09
CA THR A 123 -16.24 -9.42 2.15
C THR A 123 -16.74 -9.14 3.56
N VAL A 124 -16.79 -7.87 3.92
CA VAL A 124 -17.75 -7.44 4.94
C VAL A 124 -19.15 -7.53 4.34
N ASN A 125 -20.21 -7.64 5.13
CA ASN A 125 -21.59 -7.39 4.64
C ASN A 125 -21.77 -5.97 4.01
N LEU A 126 -20.71 -5.17 3.98
CA LEU A 126 -20.52 -3.88 3.29
C LEU A 126 -19.72 -4.02 1.97
N GLY A 127 -19.37 -5.23 1.50
CA GLY A 127 -18.78 -5.48 0.18
C GLY A 127 -19.72 -5.07 -0.97
N GLY A 128 -20.98 -4.75 -0.65
CA GLY A 128 -21.89 -4.05 -1.55
C GLY A 128 -21.62 -2.55 -1.72
N LEU A 129 -20.61 -1.96 -1.08
CA LEU A 129 -20.27 -0.54 -1.24
C LEU A 129 -19.37 -0.26 -2.45
N ASP A 130 -18.54 -1.22 -2.86
CA ASP A 130 -17.74 -1.13 -4.10
C ASP A 130 -17.70 -2.49 -4.81
N PRO A 131 -18.35 -2.62 -5.99
CA PRO A 131 -18.42 -3.88 -6.73
C PRO A 131 -17.06 -4.33 -7.30
N SER A 132 -16.02 -3.48 -7.24
CA SER A 132 -14.68 -3.83 -7.72
C SER A 132 -13.88 -4.68 -6.72
N PHE A 133 -14.30 -4.76 -5.46
CA PHE A 133 -13.60 -5.55 -4.45
C PHE A 133 -13.95 -7.03 -4.54
N THR A 134 -12.95 -7.89 -4.40
CA THR A 134 -13.09 -9.33 -4.57
C THR A 134 -12.95 -10.09 -3.25
N ALA A 135 -13.72 -11.17 -3.15
CA ALA A 135 -13.67 -12.09 -2.03
C ALA A 135 -12.41 -12.94 -2.05
N GLY A 136 -11.87 -13.24 -0.88
CA GLY A 136 -10.68 -14.05 -0.67
C GLY A 136 -10.69 -14.61 0.75
N THR A 137 -10.06 -15.76 0.93
CA THR A 137 -9.98 -16.46 2.23
C THR A 137 -8.58 -17.02 2.49
N SER A 138 -7.59 -16.55 1.71
CA SER A 138 -6.23 -17.08 1.73
C SER A 138 -5.34 -16.23 2.62
N LEU A 139 -4.44 -16.89 3.34
CA LEU A 139 -3.32 -16.29 4.05
C LEU A 139 -2.03 -16.64 3.30
N PHE A 140 -1.23 -15.63 2.99
CA PHE A 140 0.06 -15.78 2.33
C PHE A 140 1.18 -15.46 3.31
N ALA A 141 2.31 -16.14 3.14
CA ALA A 141 3.56 -15.85 3.83
C ALA A 141 4.70 -15.74 2.83
N PHE A 142 5.49 -14.66 2.91
CA PHE A 142 6.69 -14.47 2.10
C PHE A 142 7.87 -14.27 3.03
N CYS A 143 8.86 -15.15 2.95
CA CYS A 143 9.99 -15.22 3.86
C CYS A 143 11.30 -14.99 3.10
N VAL A 144 12.26 -14.33 3.75
CA VAL A 144 13.67 -14.37 3.33
C VAL A 144 14.34 -15.59 3.96
N SER A 145 15.06 -16.36 3.15
CA SER A 145 15.85 -17.53 3.55
C SER A 145 17.19 -17.13 4.17
#